data_AF-A0A954NVU8-F1
#
_entry.id   AF-A0A954NVU8-F1
#
_cell.length_a   1.000
_cell.length_b   1.000
_cell.length_c   1.000
_cell.angle_alpha   90.00
_cell.angle_beta   90.00
_cell.angle_gamma   90.00
#
_symmetry.space_group_name_H-M   'P 1'
#
loop_
_entity.id
_entity.type
_entity.pdbx_description
1 polymer ?
#
loop_
_entity_poly.entity_id
_entity_poly.type
_entity_poly.pdbx_seq_one_letter_code
_entity_poly.pdbx_strand_id
1 'polypeptide(L)'
;EATLYRDYIIDAFNSDMPYDQFVREQLAGDILAKQEPGERFQEQIIATGFLALSRRYATGPYELWHLTLEDTIDTFGRAFLGLTLRCARCHEHKFDPVTTEDYYALYGIFDSTQFPWAGAEETHSKKLPRMHFASLLSEEVEAPLRATFDQELADIASQKSTLEEQLASCEESEQDRIKKEIEGLDRKLTALRRPGLPTGVPGAYAVYDREAHDVAVQYDGDPAQTGDVVPRGAIASLSPEPLAIPPQTSGRLQLADWLTGPNQALTSRVMVNRIWQHHFGRGLVATPSNFGRSGSQPSHPELMDFLASEFIDSGWSIKQIHRLILTSKTWQLSSTDDASNMAIDPGNTLLWRHDRRRLSAEPIRDAMLSVSGTLDLTRPGPHPFAPMQDWKYTQHNQFKDCYESTHRSVYLMTQRIQRHPFLALFDGPDTNTTTALRTTSTVTPQSLYLMNSPEMTIIASDFASRLMSESDDVSARIENAYRLCFARAATRDEIERGTVSLSDLLVALESTDVPTEDREREAWTSYCRVLLSSNEFFYLD
;
A
#
# COMPACT_ATOMS: atom_id res chain seq x y z
N GLU A 1 0.50 -12.68 6.55
CA GLU A 1 -0.79 -12.13 6.07
C GLU A 1 -0.66 -10.71 5.56
N ALA A 2 -0.34 -9.72 6.41
CA ALA A 2 -0.27 -8.31 5.98
C ALA A 2 0.74 -8.02 4.85
N THR A 3 1.82 -8.79 4.76
CA THR A 3 2.85 -8.64 3.71
C THR A 3 2.42 -9.21 2.36
N LEU A 4 1.49 -10.17 2.34
CA LEU A 4 1.18 -10.97 1.14
C LEU A 4 0.67 -10.08 -0.01
N TYR A 5 -0.27 -9.17 0.28
CA TYR A 5 -0.82 -8.29 -0.75
C TYR A 5 0.21 -7.30 -1.30
N ARG A 6 1.06 -6.73 -0.43
CA ARG A 6 2.19 -5.89 -0.85
C ARG A 6 3.13 -6.67 -1.78
N ASP A 7 3.50 -7.87 -1.38
CA ASP A 7 4.44 -8.71 -2.12
C ASP A 7 3.86 -9.10 -3.49
N TYR A 8 2.56 -9.43 -3.53
CA TYR A 8 1.82 -9.63 -4.78
C TYR A 8 1.90 -8.40 -5.71
N ILE A 9 1.66 -7.19 -5.20
CA ILE A 9 1.75 -5.96 -6.02
C ILE A 9 3.16 -5.81 -6.61
N ILE A 10 4.19 -6.02 -5.78
CA ILE A 10 5.59 -5.92 -6.21
C ILE A 10 5.87 -6.95 -7.31
N ASP A 11 5.45 -8.20 -7.11
CA ASP A 11 5.69 -9.29 -8.06
C ASP A 11 4.91 -9.09 -9.37
N ALA A 12 3.67 -8.62 -9.31
CA ALA A 12 2.86 -8.31 -10.47
C ALA A 12 3.51 -7.24 -11.36
N PHE A 13 3.98 -6.12 -10.77
CA PHE A 13 4.65 -5.08 -11.56
C PHE A 13 6.06 -5.49 -12.00
N ASN A 14 6.80 -6.24 -11.18
CA ASN A 14 8.13 -6.74 -11.56
C ASN A 14 8.07 -7.76 -12.69
N SER A 15 7.03 -8.59 -12.75
CA SER A 15 6.80 -9.53 -13.86
C SER A 15 6.17 -8.87 -15.10
N ASP A 16 5.81 -7.58 -15.02
CA ASP A 16 5.06 -6.86 -16.07
C ASP A 16 3.73 -7.54 -16.39
N MET A 17 3.02 -7.98 -15.35
CA MET A 17 1.66 -8.49 -15.48
C MET A 17 0.81 -7.48 -16.27
N PRO A 18 0.07 -7.93 -17.31
CA PRO A 18 -0.89 -7.10 -18.01
C PRO A 18 -1.82 -6.39 -17.03
N TYR A 19 -1.94 -5.07 -17.12
CA TYR A 19 -2.69 -4.29 -16.14
C TYR A 19 -4.18 -4.65 -16.11
N ASP A 20 -4.76 -5.06 -17.23
CA ASP A 20 -6.12 -5.59 -17.27
C ASP A 20 -6.28 -6.87 -16.43
N GLN A 21 -5.32 -7.79 -16.52
CA GLN A 21 -5.28 -8.98 -15.67
C GLN A 21 -5.08 -8.59 -14.20
N PHE A 22 -4.21 -7.62 -13.91
CA PHE A 22 -4.02 -7.10 -12.56
C PHE A 22 -5.34 -6.57 -11.98
N VAL A 23 -6.10 -5.76 -12.74
CA VAL A 23 -7.43 -5.25 -12.35
C VAL A 23 -8.43 -6.39 -12.10
N ARG A 24 -8.47 -7.38 -12.99
CA ARG A 24 -9.31 -8.59 -12.82
C ARG A 24 -8.99 -9.32 -11.53
N GLU A 25 -7.72 -9.49 -11.20
CA GLU A 25 -7.29 -10.15 -9.97
C GLU A 25 -7.60 -9.31 -8.71
N GLN A 26 -7.45 -7.97 -8.77
CA GLN A 26 -7.81 -7.10 -7.63
C GLN A 26 -9.28 -7.25 -7.22
N LEU A 27 -10.18 -7.39 -8.21
CA LEU A 27 -11.62 -7.38 -7.98
C LEU A 27 -12.23 -8.78 -7.87
N ALA A 28 -11.71 -9.75 -8.61
CA ALA A 28 -12.33 -11.06 -8.80
C ALA A 28 -11.32 -12.22 -8.74
N GLY A 29 -10.13 -12.01 -8.17
CA GLY A 29 -9.07 -13.02 -8.10
C GLY A 29 -9.53 -14.34 -7.46
N ASP A 30 -10.36 -14.31 -6.41
CA ASP A 30 -10.91 -15.53 -5.80
C ASP A 30 -11.87 -16.30 -6.72
N ILE A 31 -12.59 -15.59 -7.59
CA ILE A 31 -13.49 -16.19 -8.59
C ILE A 31 -12.65 -16.83 -9.70
N LEU A 32 -11.64 -16.13 -10.19
CA LEU A 32 -10.70 -16.64 -11.19
C LEU A 32 -9.97 -17.89 -10.70
N ALA A 33 -9.50 -17.86 -9.45
CA ALA A 33 -8.80 -18.98 -8.82
C ALA A 33 -9.67 -20.25 -8.73
N LYS A 34 -10.99 -20.10 -8.56
CA LYS A 34 -11.93 -21.22 -8.56
C LYS A 34 -12.29 -21.73 -9.95
N GLN A 35 -12.39 -20.83 -10.94
CA GLN A 35 -12.72 -21.20 -12.31
C GLN A 35 -11.58 -21.95 -12.99
N GLU A 36 -10.35 -21.49 -12.77
CA GLU A 36 -9.15 -22.08 -13.35
C GLU A 36 -8.08 -22.30 -12.26
N PRO A 37 -8.26 -23.31 -11.40
CA PRO A 37 -7.27 -23.63 -10.37
C PRO A 37 -5.93 -24.00 -11.05
N GLY A 38 -4.86 -23.31 -10.65
CA GLY A 38 -3.55 -23.52 -11.23
C GLY A 38 -2.43 -22.98 -10.33
N GLU A 39 -1.23 -22.85 -10.89
CA GLU A 39 -0.04 -22.38 -10.16
C GLU A 39 -0.24 -21.00 -9.51
N ARG A 40 -1.15 -20.18 -10.06
CA ARG A 40 -1.46 -18.83 -9.61
C ARG A 40 -2.61 -18.72 -8.60
N PHE A 41 -3.17 -19.85 -8.16
CA PHE A 41 -4.32 -19.88 -7.23
C PHE A 41 -4.10 -18.97 -6.01
N GLN A 42 -2.95 -19.10 -5.35
CA GLN A 42 -2.63 -18.31 -4.16
C GLN A 42 -2.50 -16.82 -4.46
N GLU A 43 -1.80 -16.48 -5.55
CA GLU A 43 -1.59 -15.09 -5.98
C GLU A 43 -2.92 -14.40 -6.25
N GLN A 44 -3.82 -15.08 -6.97
CA GLN A 44 -5.14 -14.56 -7.32
C GLN A 44 -6.02 -14.33 -6.08
N ILE A 45 -5.99 -15.25 -5.10
CA ILE A 45 -6.68 -15.03 -3.82
C ILE A 45 -6.09 -13.82 -3.09
N ILE A 46 -4.76 -13.73 -3.00
CA ILE A 46 -4.06 -12.61 -2.34
C ILE A 46 -4.39 -11.27 -2.99
N ALA A 47 -4.56 -11.23 -4.31
CA ALA A 47 -4.85 -10.02 -5.07
C ALA A 47 -6.13 -9.30 -4.61
N THR A 48 -7.12 -10.03 -4.12
CA THR A 48 -8.37 -9.44 -3.59
C THR A 48 -8.17 -8.75 -2.23
N GLY A 49 -6.94 -8.75 -1.71
CA GLY A 49 -6.48 -7.88 -0.63
C GLY A 49 -6.79 -6.39 -0.87
N PHE A 50 -6.87 -5.95 -2.13
CA PHE A 50 -7.34 -4.61 -2.50
C PHE A 50 -8.68 -4.27 -1.85
N LEU A 51 -9.68 -5.13 -2.04
CA LEU A 51 -11.01 -4.96 -1.47
C LEU A 51 -10.95 -5.15 0.05
N ALA A 52 -10.28 -6.20 0.52
CA ALA A 52 -10.23 -6.55 1.94
C ALA A 52 -9.72 -5.39 2.82
N LEU A 53 -8.76 -4.62 2.30
CA LEU A 53 -8.14 -3.47 2.95
C LEU A 53 -9.05 -2.25 3.09
N SER A 54 -10.29 -2.27 2.60
CA SER A 54 -11.27 -1.19 2.86
C SER A 54 -11.35 -0.85 4.36
N ARG A 55 -11.61 0.40 4.70
CA ARG A 55 -11.64 0.86 6.10
C ARG A 55 -12.78 0.21 6.87
N ARG A 56 -12.51 -0.22 8.11
CA ARG A 56 -13.54 -0.64 9.07
C ARG A 56 -13.89 0.53 9.98
N TYR A 57 -15.19 0.78 10.19
CA TYR A 57 -15.68 1.97 10.90
C TYR A 57 -16.19 1.71 12.32
N ALA A 58 -16.26 0.44 12.72
CA ALA A 58 -16.75 0.01 14.02
C ALA A 58 -15.91 -1.15 14.57
N THR A 59 -16.17 -1.51 15.82
CA THR A 59 -15.45 -2.54 16.58
C THR A 59 -16.12 -3.90 16.51
N GLY A 60 -17.43 -3.96 16.28
CA GLY A 60 -18.13 -5.21 16.00
C GLY A 60 -17.93 -5.68 14.56
N PRO A 61 -18.11 -6.99 14.29
CA PRO A 61 -18.06 -7.51 12.93
C PRO A 61 -19.23 -6.97 12.11
N TYR A 62 -18.91 -6.39 10.95
CA TYR A 62 -19.87 -5.85 9.98
C TYR A 62 -20.82 -4.77 10.55
N GLU A 63 -20.45 -4.12 11.65
CA GLU A 63 -21.12 -2.92 12.13
C GLU A 63 -20.81 -1.73 11.20
N LEU A 64 -21.81 -0.85 11.00
CA LEU A 64 -21.72 0.28 10.06
C LEU A 64 -21.25 -0.15 8.65
N TRP A 65 -21.68 -1.33 8.20
CA TRP A 65 -21.18 -1.97 6.98
C TRP A 65 -21.29 -1.09 5.72
N HIS A 66 -22.37 -0.33 5.64
CA HIS A 66 -22.61 0.66 4.59
C HIS A 66 -21.47 1.70 4.44
N LEU A 67 -20.74 2.03 5.52
CA LEU A 67 -19.55 2.91 5.44
C LEU A 67 -18.31 2.18 4.94
N THR A 68 -18.18 0.89 5.24
CA THR A 68 -17.10 0.06 4.69
C THR A 68 -17.28 -0.09 3.17
N LEU A 69 -18.51 -0.35 2.72
CA LEU A 69 -18.83 -0.43 1.30
C LEU A 69 -18.71 0.92 0.59
N GLU A 70 -19.05 2.02 1.25
CA GLU A 70 -18.77 3.37 0.73
C GLU A 70 -17.26 3.57 0.47
N ASP A 71 -16.41 3.22 1.44
CA ASP A 71 -14.94 3.29 1.28
C ASP A 71 -14.43 2.37 0.16
N THR A 72 -15.01 1.17 0.02
CA THR A 72 -14.72 0.25 -1.08
C THR A 72 -15.06 0.88 -2.43
N ILE A 73 -16.27 1.44 -2.59
CA ILE A 73 -16.75 2.05 -3.84
C ILE A 73 -15.95 3.31 -4.19
N ASP A 74 -15.65 4.17 -3.21
CA ASP A 74 -14.84 5.38 -3.43
C ASP A 74 -13.40 5.03 -3.81
N THR A 75 -12.80 4.03 -3.14
CA THR A 75 -11.46 3.54 -3.49
C THR A 75 -11.43 2.92 -4.89
N PHE A 76 -12.41 2.09 -5.22
CA PHE A 76 -12.61 1.53 -6.56
C PHE A 76 -12.74 2.61 -7.63
N GLY A 77 -13.65 3.57 -7.43
CA GLY A 77 -13.92 4.65 -8.38
C GLY A 77 -12.68 5.50 -8.61
N ARG A 78 -11.96 5.87 -7.55
CA ARG A 78 -10.72 6.64 -7.67
C ARG A 78 -9.62 5.84 -8.34
N ALA A 79 -9.45 4.56 -7.97
CA ALA A 79 -8.37 3.72 -8.47
C ALA A 79 -8.55 3.39 -9.96
N PHE A 80 -9.72 2.94 -10.40
CA PHE A 80 -9.86 2.41 -11.76
C PHE A 80 -10.55 3.39 -12.71
N LEU A 81 -11.50 4.19 -12.23
CA LEU A 81 -12.25 5.13 -13.10
C LEU A 81 -11.75 6.57 -13.01
N GLY A 82 -10.92 6.88 -12.01
CA GLY A 82 -10.52 8.25 -11.72
C GLY A 82 -11.71 9.13 -11.33
N LEU A 83 -12.74 8.57 -10.69
CA LEU A 83 -13.95 9.28 -10.28
C LEU A 83 -14.16 9.19 -8.76
N THR A 84 -14.73 10.25 -8.18
CA THR A 84 -15.18 10.24 -6.79
C THR A 84 -16.64 9.86 -6.72
N LEU A 85 -16.96 8.69 -6.18
CA LEU A 85 -18.33 8.14 -6.19
C LEU A 85 -19.08 8.37 -4.87
N ARG A 86 -18.39 8.81 -3.81
CA ARG A 86 -18.95 8.97 -2.46
C ARG A 86 -20.21 9.84 -2.40
N CYS A 87 -20.29 10.92 -3.18
CA CYS A 87 -21.45 11.81 -3.16
C CYS A 87 -22.73 11.15 -3.68
N ALA A 88 -22.62 10.22 -4.63
CA ALA A 88 -23.75 9.54 -5.25
C ALA A 88 -24.56 8.68 -4.25
N ARG A 89 -23.97 8.37 -3.09
CA ARG A 89 -24.61 7.64 -1.99
C ARG A 89 -25.89 8.32 -1.49
N CYS A 90 -25.85 9.63 -1.29
CA CYS A 90 -26.94 10.36 -0.64
C CYS A 90 -27.82 11.11 -1.64
N HIS A 91 -27.25 11.54 -2.77
CA HIS A 91 -27.93 12.30 -3.79
C HIS A 91 -27.25 12.08 -5.15
N GLU A 92 -27.98 12.36 -6.24
CA GLU A 92 -27.41 12.41 -7.59
C GLU A 92 -26.10 13.18 -7.62
N HIS A 93 -25.06 12.61 -8.23
CA HIS A 93 -23.74 13.23 -8.18
C HIS A 93 -23.79 14.65 -8.77
N LYS A 94 -23.20 15.61 -8.03
CA LYS A 94 -23.43 17.05 -8.28
C LYS A 94 -23.04 17.53 -9.68
N PHE A 95 -22.00 16.94 -10.26
CA PHE A 95 -21.38 17.42 -11.50
C PHE A 95 -21.36 16.36 -12.59
N ASP A 96 -20.91 15.17 -12.23
CA ASP A 96 -20.82 14.01 -13.11
C ASP A 96 -22.16 13.26 -13.23
N PRO A 97 -22.46 12.65 -14.39
CA PRO A 97 -23.70 11.90 -14.63
C PRO A 97 -23.65 10.52 -13.95
N VAL A 98 -23.52 10.52 -12.63
CA VAL A 98 -23.56 9.32 -11.79
C VAL A 98 -24.78 9.41 -10.90
N THR A 99 -25.70 8.49 -11.09
CA THR A 99 -26.94 8.46 -10.34
C THR A 99 -26.80 7.76 -9.00
N THR A 100 -27.75 7.99 -8.10
CA THR A 100 -27.84 7.20 -6.86
C THR A 100 -28.12 5.73 -7.16
N GLU A 101 -28.88 5.43 -8.21
CA GLU A 101 -29.07 4.06 -8.69
C GLU A 101 -27.74 3.43 -9.15
N ASP A 102 -26.90 4.13 -9.90
CA ASP A 102 -25.57 3.64 -10.30
C ASP A 102 -24.70 3.29 -9.08
N TYR A 103 -24.75 4.11 -8.03
CA TYR A 103 -24.03 3.86 -6.79
C TYR A 103 -24.54 2.60 -6.09
N TYR A 104 -25.86 2.43 -5.96
CA TYR A 104 -26.44 1.26 -5.30
C TYR A 104 -26.35 -0.02 -6.15
N ALA A 105 -26.26 0.10 -7.47
CA ALA A 105 -25.93 -1.00 -8.37
C ALA A 105 -24.51 -1.54 -8.10
N LEU A 106 -23.52 -0.66 -7.91
CA LEU A 106 -22.17 -1.05 -7.45
C LEU A 106 -22.18 -1.57 -6.01
N TYR A 107 -22.98 -0.96 -5.13
CA TYR A 107 -23.13 -1.40 -3.74
C TYR A 107 -23.55 -2.85 -3.67
N GLY A 108 -24.56 -3.28 -4.44
CA GLY A 108 -25.01 -4.68 -4.45
C GLY A 108 -23.91 -5.66 -4.86
N ILE A 109 -23.00 -5.26 -5.76
CA ILE A 109 -21.85 -6.09 -6.16
C ILE A 109 -20.91 -6.30 -4.97
N PHE A 110 -20.55 -5.23 -4.27
CA PHE A 110 -19.61 -5.31 -3.15
C PHE A 110 -20.26 -5.85 -1.87
N ASP A 111 -21.57 -5.68 -1.66
CA ASP A 111 -22.28 -6.31 -0.54
C ASP A 111 -22.49 -7.82 -0.75
N SER A 112 -22.45 -8.27 -2.00
CA SER A 112 -22.35 -9.69 -2.38
C SER A 112 -20.94 -10.27 -2.19
N THR A 113 -20.07 -9.60 -1.43
CA THR A 113 -18.69 -10.03 -1.14
C THR A 113 -18.48 -10.25 0.35
N GLN A 114 -17.82 -11.36 0.71
CA GLN A 114 -17.46 -11.69 2.08
C GLN A 114 -16.07 -11.13 2.41
N PHE A 115 -16.02 -10.16 3.32
CA PHE A 115 -14.77 -9.53 3.76
C PHE A 115 -14.21 -10.18 5.02
N PRO A 116 -12.88 -10.20 5.21
CA PRO A 116 -12.27 -10.72 6.43
C PRO A 116 -12.47 -9.76 7.61
N TRP A 117 -12.59 -10.34 8.81
CA TRP A 117 -12.64 -9.62 10.08
C TRP A 117 -11.47 -10.05 10.98
N ALA A 118 -10.51 -9.16 11.17
CA ALA A 118 -9.26 -9.43 11.88
C ALA A 118 -9.37 -9.33 13.41
N GLY A 119 -10.54 -8.98 13.94
CA GLY A 119 -10.72 -8.64 15.35
C GLY A 119 -10.74 -7.15 15.61
N ALA A 120 -11.13 -6.77 16.83
CA ALA A 120 -11.02 -5.40 17.34
C ALA A 120 -10.57 -5.39 18.80
N GLU A 121 -10.00 -4.26 19.22
CA GLU A 121 -9.42 -4.07 20.55
C GLU A 121 -10.47 -3.83 21.65
N GLU A 122 -11.76 -3.77 21.32
CA GLU A 122 -12.83 -3.59 22.30
C GLU A 122 -13.11 -4.88 23.08
N THR A 123 -13.34 -4.78 24.40
CA THR A 123 -13.50 -5.92 25.31
C THR A 123 -14.51 -6.96 24.83
N HIS A 124 -15.62 -6.55 24.22
CA HIS A 124 -16.61 -7.48 23.68
C HIS A 124 -16.07 -8.20 22.43
N SER A 125 -15.55 -7.43 21.47
CA SER A 125 -14.96 -7.95 20.23
C SER A 125 -13.71 -8.80 20.43
N LYS A 126 -12.93 -8.59 21.49
CA LYS A 126 -11.76 -9.42 21.84
C LYS A 126 -12.10 -10.89 22.06
N LYS A 127 -13.35 -11.19 22.41
CA LYS A 127 -13.82 -12.57 22.62
C LYS A 127 -14.19 -13.26 21.32
N LEU A 128 -14.42 -12.50 20.25
CA LEU A 128 -14.75 -13.07 18.95
C LEU A 128 -13.46 -13.52 18.25
N PRO A 129 -13.48 -14.70 17.61
CA PRO A 129 -12.37 -15.14 16.78
C PRO A 129 -12.24 -14.27 15.53
N ARG A 130 -11.08 -14.30 14.90
CA ARG A 130 -10.95 -13.81 13.52
C ARG A 130 -11.93 -14.58 12.62
N MET A 131 -12.45 -13.93 11.58
CA MET A 131 -13.44 -14.53 10.71
C MET A 131 -13.15 -14.26 9.24
N HIS A 132 -13.58 -15.19 8.39
CA HIS A 132 -13.64 -15.01 6.94
C HIS A 132 -12.31 -14.64 6.27
N PHE A 133 -11.19 -15.14 6.78
CA PHE A 133 -9.92 -15.09 6.06
C PHE A 133 -9.98 -16.06 4.88
N ALA A 134 -9.44 -15.67 3.73
CA ALA A 134 -9.43 -16.53 2.56
C ALA A 134 -8.31 -17.57 2.70
N SER A 135 -8.65 -18.83 2.46
CA SER A 135 -7.68 -19.93 2.41
C SER A 135 -6.80 -19.81 1.18
N LEU A 136 -5.51 -20.11 1.34
CA LEU A 136 -4.53 -20.21 0.25
C LEU A 136 -4.35 -21.65 -0.24
N LEU A 137 -5.22 -22.57 0.20
CA LEU A 137 -5.26 -23.93 -0.28
C LEU A 137 -6.48 -24.10 -1.20
N SER A 138 -6.36 -24.98 -2.20
CA SER A 138 -7.54 -25.40 -2.96
C SER A 138 -8.50 -26.17 -2.06
N GLU A 139 -9.78 -26.19 -2.43
CA GLU A 139 -10.82 -26.89 -1.67
C GLU A 139 -10.50 -28.36 -1.44
N GLU A 140 -9.91 -29.03 -2.44
CA GLU A 140 -9.48 -30.44 -2.35
C GLU A 140 -8.45 -30.68 -1.24
N VAL A 141 -7.54 -29.73 -1.02
CA VAL A 141 -6.48 -29.84 0.00
C VAL A 141 -6.96 -29.35 1.36
N GLU A 142 -7.82 -28.32 1.39
CA GLU A 142 -8.37 -27.77 2.62
C GLU A 142 -9.41 -28.71 3.27
N ALA A 143 -10.30 -29.33 2.48
CA ALA A 143 -11.41 -30.13 2.98
C ALA A 143 -11.03 -31.17 4.07
N PRO A 144 -9.98 -32.01 3.91
CA PRO A 144 -9.59 -32.95 4.96
C PRO A 144 -9.03 -32.26 6.22
N LEU A 145 -8.31 -31.15 6.07
CA LEU A 145 -7.80 -30.36 7.21
C LEU A 145 -8.97 -29.73 7.96
N ARG A 146 -9.96 -29.22 7.22
CA ARG A 146 -11.17 -28.62 7.77
C ARG A 146 -12.00 -29.65 8.53
N ALA A 147 -12.24 -30.82 7.94
CA ALA A 147 -12.96 -31.91 8.59
C ALA A 147 -12.28 -32.36 9.90
N THR A 148 -10.96 -32.48 9.88
CA THR A 148 -10.17 -32.84 11.08
C THR A 148 -10.31 -31.79 12.17
N PHE A 149 -10.22 -30.52 11.80
CA PHE A 149 -10.37 -29.39 12.72
C PHE A 149 -11.79 -29.29 13.30
N ASP A 150 -12.81 -29.45 12.46
CA ASP A 150 -14.21 -29.43 12.88
C ASP A 150 -14.53 -30.60 13.82
N GLN A 151 -13.94 -31.78 13.59
CA GLN A 151 -14.02 -32.92 14.50
C GLN A 151 -13.34 -32.61 15.85
N GLU A 152 -12.14 -32.04 15.86
CA GLU A 152 -11.47 -31.66 17.12
C GLU A 152 -12.32 -30.65 17.92
N LEU A 153 -12.92 -29.66 17.25
CA LEU A 153 -13.83 -28.72 17.90
C LEU A 153 -15.07 -29.42 18.47
N ALA A 154 -15.66 -30.36 17.73
CA ALA A 154 -16.82 -31.13 18.17
C ALA A 154 -16.49 -32.01 19.38
N ASP A 155 -15.33 -32.67 19.39
CA ASP A 155 -14.87 -33.51 20.49
C ASP A 155 -14.68 -32.70 21.78
N ILE A 156 -14.03 -31.54 21.69
CA ILE A 156 -13.82 -30.65 22.85
C ILE A 156 -15.18 -30.10 23.35
N ALA A 157 -16.07 -29.72 22.43
CA ALA A 157 -17.41 -29.25 22.79
C ALA A 157 -18.24 -30.34 23.48
N SER A 158 -18.14 -31.59 23.03
CA SER A 158 -18.80 -32.75 23.65
C SER A 158 -18.25 -33.04 25.05
N GLN A 159 -16.92 -32.99 25.23
CA GLN A 159 -16.28 -33.12 26.55
C GLN A 159 -16.76 -32.01 27.50
N LYS A 160 -16.84 -30.77 27.02
CA LYS A 160 -17.35 -29.64 27.79
C LYS A 160 -18.80 -29.86 28.22
N SER A 161 -19.68 -30.24 27.29
CA SER A 161 -21.10 -30.52 27.58
C SER A 161 -21.24 -31.61 28.65
N THR A 162 -20.44 -32.67 28.57
CA THR A 162 -20.43 -33.75 29.56
C THR A 162 -20.02 -33.24 30.95
N LEU A 163 -18.98 -32.39 31.03
CA LEU A 163 -18.55 -31.79 32.28
C LEU A 163 -19.58 -30.80 32.85
N GLU A 164 -20.30 -30.06 32.00
CA GLU A 164 -21.39 -29.16 32.43
C GLU A 164 -22.57 -29.95 33.04
N GLU A 165 -22.92 -31.10 32.46
CA GLU A 165 -23.92 -32.02 33.02
C GLU A 165 -23.45 -32.63 34.36
N GLN A 166 -22.18 -33.02 34.46
CA GLN A 166 -21.59 -33.49 35.71
C GLN A 166 -21.57 -32.40 36.78
N LEU A 167 -21.25 -31.16 36.41
CA LEU A 167 -21.26 -30.02 37.34
C LEU A 167 -22.65 -29.78 37.93
N ALA A 168 -23.70 -30.02 37.16
CA ALA A 168 -25.08 -29.87 37.62
C ALA A 168 -25.53 -30.95 38.62
N SER A 169 -24.82 -32.09 38.69
CA SER A 169 -25.21 -33.27 39.46
C SER A 169 -24.20 -33.70 40.54
N CYS A 170 -23.02 -33.07 40.60
CA CYS A 170 -21.95 -33.44 41.54
C CYS A 170 -22.06 -32.77 42.92
N GLU A 171 -21.32 -33.32 43.90
CA GLU A 171 -21.19 -32.73 45.23
C GLU A 171 -20.35 -31.44 45.22
N GLU A 172 -20.59 -30.56 46.19
CA GLU A 172 -19.94 -29.24 46.30
C GLU A 172 -18.40 -29.32 46.33
N SER A 173 -17.85 -30.43 46.87
CA SER A 173 -16.40 -30.67 46.91
C SER A 173 -15.75 -30.91 45.54
N GLU A 174 -16.51 -31.32 44.51
CA GLU A 174 -16.01 -31.60 43.17
C GLU A 174 -16.30 -30.46 42.17
N GLN A 175 -17.22 -29.55 42.51
CA GLN A 175 -17.62 -28.45 41.62
C GLN A 175 -16.44 -27.57 41.20
N ASP A 176 -15.53 -27.25 42.12
CA ASP A 176 -14.37 -26.40 41.81
C ASP A 176 -13.37 -27.08 40.86
N ARG A 177 -13.23 -28.41 40.93
CA ARG A 177 -12.40 -29.18 40.00
C ARG A 177 -13.00 -29.15 38.60
N ILE A 178 -14.29 -29.48 38.50
CA ILE A 178 -15.01 -29.54 37.22
C ILE A 178 -15.07 -28.16 36.55
N LYS A 179 -15.31 -27.08 37.30
CA LYS A 179 -15.25 -25.70 36.78
C LYS A 179 -13.89 -25.37 36.17
N LYS A 180 -12.79 -25.76 36.81
CA LYS A 180 -11.42 -25.55 36.26
C LYS A 180 -11.19 -26.35 34.97
N GLU A 181 -11.74 -27.55 34.87
CA GLU A 181 -11.66 -28.36 33.65
C GLU A 181 -12.46 -27.73 32.50
N ILE A 182 -13.69 -27.28 32.77
CA ILE A 182 -14.52 -26.53 31.81
C ILE A 182 -13.78 -25.25 31.34
N GLU A 183 -13.22 -24.48 32.27
CA GLU A 183 -12.40 -23.30 31.93
C GLU A 183 -11.19 -23.67 31.06
N GLY A 184 -10.57 -24.82 31.30
CA GLY A 184 -9.47 -25.35 30.48
C GLY A 184 -9.92 -25.67 29.04
N LEU A 185 -11.06 -26.32 28.88
CA LEU A 185 -11.65 -26.62 27.57
C LEU A 185 -12.07 -25.34 26.84
N ASP A 186 -12.64 -24.36 27.54
CA ASP A 186 -12.98 -23.05 26.97
C ASP A 186 -11.75 -22.30 26.46
N ARG A 187 -10.64 -22.34 27.21
CA ARG A 187 -9.36 -21.80 26.75
C ARG A 187 -8.87 -22.53 25.50
N LYS A 188 -9.01 -23.86 25.44
CA LYS A 188 -8.62 -24.66 24.27
C LYS A 188 -9.47 -24.32 23.03
N LEU A 189 -10.80 -24.26 23.17
CA LEU A 189 -11.72 -23.85 22.09
C LEU A 189 -11.41 -22.44 21.60
N THR A 190 -11.20 -21.51 22.53
CA THR A 190 -10.86 -20.11 22.20
C THR A 190 -9.54 -20.06 21.44
N ALA A 191 -8.51 -20.77 21.89
CA ALA A 191 -7.21 -20.81 21.23
C ALA A 191 -7.30 -21.39 19.81
N LEU A 192 -8.07 -22.47 19.61
CA LEU A 192 -8.28 -23.08 18.29
C LEU A 192 -9.08 -22.18 17.35
N ARG A 193 -10.10 -21.47 17.85
CA ARG A 193 -10.95 -20.61 17.02
C ARG A 193 -10.30 -19.26 16.70
N ARG A 194 -9.45 -18.72 17.59
CA ARG A 194 -8.90 -17.36 17.48
C ARG A 194 -8.23 -17.04 16.13
N PRO A 195 -7.46 -17.93 15.49
CA PRO A 195 -6.89 -17.72 14.15
C PRO A 195 -7.92 -17.49 13.03
N GLY A 196 -9.14 -18.03 13.16
CA GLY A 196 -10.21 -17.91 12.18
C GLY A 196 -10.12 -18.86 10.98
N LEU A 197 -9.05 -19.65 10.91
CA LEU A 197 -8.85 -20.73 9.94
C LEU A 197 -8.41 -22.02 10.67
N PRO A 198 -8.63 -23.20 10.06
CA PRO A 198 -8.15 -24.46 10.62
C PRO A 198 -6.64 -24.48 10.83
N THR A 199 -6.19 -25.25 11.82
CA THR A 199 -4.76 -25.44 12.09
C THR A 199 -4.03 -25.94 10.85
N GLY A 200 -2.95 -25.26 10.45
CA GLY A 200 -2.15 -25.63 9.29
C GLY A 200 -2.65 -25.09 7.94
N VAL A 201 -3.79 -24.38 7.90
CA VAL A 201 -4.30 -23.74 6.68
C VAL A 201 -3.73 -22.31 6.60
N PRO A 202 -2.86 -22.01 5.61
CA PRO A 202 -2.39 -20.65 5.37
C PRO A 202 -3.55 -19.77 4.87
N GLY A 203 -3.65 -18.57 5.45
CA GLY A 203 -4.69 -17.60 5.09
C GLY A 203 -4.14 -16.29 4.53
N ALA A 204 -4.99 -15.57 3.82
CA ALA A 204 -4.78 -14.19 3.40
C ALA A 204 -5.89 -13.26 3.91
N TYR A 205 -5.52 -12.00 4.13
CA TYR A 205 -6.48 -10.93 4.36
C TYR A 205 -7.06 -10.49 3.01
N ALA A 206 -7.96 -11.32 2.50
CA ALA A 206 -8.52 -11.27 1.16
C ALA A 206 -10.04 -11.54 1.24
N VAL A 207 -10.78 -11.17 0.19
CA VAL A 207 -12.22 -11.36 0.12
C VAL A 207 -12.58 -12.58 -0.73
N TYR A 208 -13.82 -13.07 -0.57
CA TYR A 208 -14.39 -14.08 -1.45
C TYR A 208 -15.89 -13.83 -1.73
N ASP A 209 -16.42 -14.40 -2.80
CA ASP A 209 -17.86 -14.27 -3.12
C ASP A 209 -18.77 -14.89 -2.05
N ARG A 210 -19.85 -14.18 -1.72
CA ARG A 210 -20.99 -14.71 -0.94
C ARG A 210 -22.26 -14.69 -1.78
N GLU A 211 -23.39 -15.03 -1.15
CA GLU A 211 -24.70 -15.00 -1.80
C GLU A 211 -24.98 -13.65 -2.46
N ALA A 212 -25.19 -13.75 -3.76
CA ALA A 212 -25.49 -12.67 -4.68
C ALA A 212 -26.88 -12.09 -4.40
N HIS A 213 -26.98 -10.77 -4.23
CA HIS A 213 -28.26 -10.11 -4.04
C HIS A 213 -28.22 -8.66 -4.52
N ASP A 214 -29.37 -8.19 -4.99
CA ASP A 214 -29.61 -6.79 -5.30
C ASP A 214 -29.99 -6.05 -4.02
N VAL A 215 -29.74 -4.73 -3.98
CA VAL A 215 -29.92 -3.92 -2.77
C VAL A 215 -30.93 -2.82 -3.02
N ALA A 216 -31.65 -2.45 -1.96
CA ALA A 216 -32.47 -1.25 -1.99
C ALA A 216 -31.61 0.01 -1.88
N VAL A 217 -31.97 1.05 -2.63
CA VAL A 217 -31.40 2.39 -2.46
C VAL A 217 -31.60 2.83 -1.01
N GLN A 218 -30.60 3.43 -0.39
CA GLN A 218 -30.75 4.01 0.95
C GLN A 218 -30.88 5.52 0.80
N TYR A 219 -32.05 6.07 1.13
CA TYR A 219 -32.32 7.50 1.01
C TYR A 219 -31.42 8.31 1.96
N ASP A 220 -30.86 9.39 1.44
CA ASP A 220 -29.83 10.20 2.14
C ASP A 220 -28.64 9.36 2.65
N GLY A 221 -28.45 8.16 2.11
CA GLY A 221 -27.45 7.19 2.55
C GLY A 221 -27.75 6.52 3.90
N ASP A 222 -28.97 6.64 4.45
CA ASP A 222 -29.37 6.04 5.73
C ASP A 222 -29.88 4.60 5.52
N PRO A 223 -29.17 3.55 6.01
CA PRO A 223 -29.60 2.16 5.85
C PRO A 223 -30.95 1.84 6.48
N ALA A 224 -31.46 2.67 7.40
CA ALA A 224 -32.79 2.50 7.98
C ALA A 224 -33.92 3.02 7.08
N GLN A 225 -33.59 3.78 6.03
CA GLN A 225 -34.53 4.39 5.10
C GLN A 225 -34.27 3.89 3.69
N THR A 226 -34.97 2.83 3.29
CA THR A 226 -34.77 2.20 1.99
C THR A 226 -35.85 2.58 0.97
N GLY A 227 -35.44 2.64 -0.30
CA GLY A 227 -36.28 2.84 -1.48
C GLY A 227 -36.39 1.57 -2.32
N ASP A 228 -36.46 1.74 -3.63
CA ASP A 228 -36.59 0.64 -4.59
C ASP A 228 -35.32 -0.21 -4.65
N VAL A 229 -35.51 -1.50 -4.94
CA VAL A 229 -34.41 -2.45 -5.18
C VAL A 229 -33.81 -2.17 -6.55
N VAL A 230 -32.50 -1.94 -6.57
CA VAL A 230 -31.74 -1.66 -7.78
C VAL A 230 -30.92 -2.89 -8.15
N PRO A 231 -31.02 -3.37 -9.41
CA PRO A 231 -30.21 -4.49 -9.86
C PRO A 231 -28.73 -4.12 -9.84
N ARG A 232 -27.89 -5.10 -9.51
CA ARG A 232 -26.43 -4.93 -9.59
C ARG A 232 -25.99 -4.52 -10.99
N GLY A 233 -24.99 -3.65 -11.06
CA GLY A 233 -24.55 -3.04 -12.31
C GLY A 233 -23.36 -2.11 -12.15
N ALA A 234 -23.05 -1.41 -13.24
CA ALA A 234 -22.02 -0.39 -13.31
C ALA A 234 -22.64 0.97 -13.69
N ILE A 235 -21.83 2.02 -13.72
CA ILE A 235 -22.27 3.38 -14.01
C ILE A 235 -22.78 3.46 -15.46
N ALA A 236 -24.08 3.69 -15.64
CA ALA A 236 -24.75 3.64 -16.93
C ALA A 236 -24.22 4.68 -17.94
N SER A 237 -23.80 5.85 -17.47
CA SER A 237 -23.29 6.92 -18.35
C SER A 237 -21.91 6.63 -18.96
N LEU A 238 -21.20 5.61 -18.45
CA LEU A 238 -19.85 5.24 -18.91
C LEU A 238 -19.85 4.13 -19.96
N SER A 239 -21.00 3.55 -20.28
CA SER A 239 -21.11 2.47 -21.26
C SER A 239 -22.44 2.58 -22.03
N PRO A 240 -22.44 2.37 -23.36
CA PRO A 240 -23.69 2.40 -24.13
C PRO A 240 -24.63 1.25 -23.77
N GLU A 241 -24.09 0.12 -23.32
CA GLU A 241 -24.85 -1.05 -22.91
C GLU A 241 -24.73 -1.29 -21.40
N PRO A 242 -25.84 -1.65 -20.71
CA PRO A 242 -25.79 -2.05 -19.31
C PRO A 242 -24.89 -3.26 -19.08
N LEU A 243 -24.22 -3.29 -17.94
CA LEU A 243 -23.42 -4.44 -17.54
C LEU A 243 -24.32 -5.66 -17.30
N ALA A 244 -24.15 -6.71 -18.09
CA ALA A 244 -24.88 -7.96 -17.92
C ALA A 244 -24.29 -8.78 -16.77
N ILE A 245 -25.02 -8.93 -15.67
CA ILE A 245 -24.61 -9.70 -14.49
C ILE A 245 -25.52 -10.93 -14.33
N PRO A 246 -24.97 -12.16 -14.38
CA PRO A 246 -25.74 -13.36 -14.07
C PRO A 246 -26.31 -13.34 -12.64
N PRO A 247 -27.58 -13.73 -12.42
CA PRO A 247 -28.25 -13.57 -11.13
C PRO A 247 -27.50 -14.18 -9.93
N GLN A 248 -26.82 -15.33 -10.14
CA GLN A 248 -26.15 -16.09 -9.10
C GLN A 248 -24.68 -15.69 -8.86
N THR A 249 -24.19 -14.67 -9.56
CA THR A 249 -22.81 -14.19 -9.41
C THR A 249 -22.81 -12.86 -8.68
N SER A 250 -21.76 -12.53 -7.92
CA SER A 250 -21.67 -11.22 -7.25
C SER A 250 -21.69 -10.05 -8.23
N GLY A 251 -21.16 -10.26 -9.45
CA GLY A 251 -20.93 -9.20 -10.43
C GLY A 251 -19.49 -8.67 -10.45
N ARG A 252 -18.62 -9.10 -9.52
CA ARG A 252 -17.24 -8.59 -9.43
C ARG A 252 -16.41 -8.90 -10.68
N LEU A 253 -16.52 -10.13 -11.21
CA LEU A 253 -15.81 -10.51 -12.42
C LEU A 253 -16.30 -9.71 -13.64
N GLN A 254 -17.62 -9.58 -13.79
CA GLN A 254 -18.23 -8.80 -14.87
C GLN A 254 -17.83 -7.33 -14.78
N LEU A 255 -17.79 -6.76 -13.57
CA LEU A 255 -17.33 -5.40 -13.34
C LEU A 255 -15.86 -5.23 -13.73
N ALA A 256 -15.01 -6.21 -13.42
CA ALA A 256 -13.61 -6.16 -13.79
C ALA A 256 -13.40 -6.25 -15.31
N ASP A 257 -14.13 -7.16 -15.98
CA ASP A 257 -14.12 -7.28 -17.44
C ASP A 257 -14.66 -6.01 -18.12
N TRP A 258 -15.64 -5.36 -17.51
CA TRP A 258 -16.19 -4.09 -17.99
C TRP A 258 -15.18 -2.94 -17.91
N LEU A 259 -14.36 -2.90 -16.86
CA LEU A 259 -13.33 -1.85 -16.69
C LEU A 259 -12.25 -1.89 -17.77
N THR A 260 -11.91 -3.09 -18.24
CA THR A 260 -10.80 -3.32 -19.17
C THR A 260 -11.32 -3.66 -20.58
N GLY A 261 -12.64 -3.64 -20.77
CA GLY A 261 -13.29 -3.90 -22.04
C GLY A 261 -13.08 -2.77 -23.06
N PRO A 262 -13.33 -3.04 -24.35
CA PRO A 262 -13.04 -2.11 -25.46
C PRO A 262 -13.86 -0.82 -25.41
N ASN A 263 -15.00 -0.81 -24.69
CA ASN A 263 -15.88 0.34 -24.58
C ASN A 263 -15.57 1.23 -23.36
N GLN A 264 -14.52 0.93 -22.60
CA GLN A 264 -14.14 1.70 -21.41
C GLN A 264 -12.78 2.38 -21.56
N ALA A 265 -12.78 3.68 -21.83
CA ALA A 265 -11.56 4.46 -22.03
C ALA A 265 -10.98 5.05 -20.72
N LEU A 266 -11.74 5.10 -19.62
CA LEU A 266 -11.28 5.76 -18.40
C LEU A 266 -10.14 4.99 -17.73
N THR A 267 -10.22 3.67 -17.66
CA THR A 267 -9.23 2.84 -16.98
C THR A 267 -7.82 3.02 -17.55
N SER A 268 -7.68 2.99 -18.88
CA SER A 268 -6.40 3.21 -19.54
C SER A 268 -5.91 4.65 -19.35
N ARG A 269 -6.77 5.65 -19.57
CA ARG A 269 -6.44 7.08 -19.38
C ARG A 269 -5.97 7.40 -17.96
N VAL A 270 -6.65 6.85 -16.95
CA VAL A 270 -6.32 7.04 -15.54
C VAL A 270 -4.96 6.42 -15.23
N MET A 271 -4.71 5.20 -15.69
CA MET A 271 -3.44 4.53 -15.43
C MET A 271 -2.26 5.21 -16.13
N VAL A 272 -2.38 5.57 -17.41
CA VAL A 272 -1.29 6.28 -18.13
C VAL A 272 -1.04 7.67 -17.55
N ASN A 273 -2.08 8.35 -17.07
CA ASN A 273 -1.91 9.63 -16.38
C ASN A 273 -1.11 9.49 -15.07
N ARG A 274 -1.28 8.38 -14.33
CA ARG A 274 -0.48 8.10 -13.13
C ARG A 274 0.95 7.73 -13.47
N ILE A 275 1.16 6.91 -14.49
CA ILE A 275 2.51 6.59 -14.98
C ILE A 275 3.23 7.89 -15.37
N TRP A 276 2.56 8.75 -16.12
CA TRP A 276 3.06 10.08 -16.48
C TRP A 276 3.37 10.92 -15.25
N GLN A 277 2.43 11.02 -14.31
CA GLN A 277 2.59 11.79 -13.07
C GLN A 277 3.79 11.33 -12.24
N HIS A 278 4.05 10.02 -12.13
CA HIS A 278 5.19 9.52 -11.37
C HIS A 278 6.53 9.91 -11.99
N HIS A 279 6.56 10.11 -13.30
CA HIS A 279 7.72 10.54 -14.06
C HIS A 279 7.90 12.06 -14.02
N PHE A 280 6.85 12.83 -14.34
CA PHE A 280 6.91 14.29 -14.47
C PHE A 280 6.50 15.05 -13.19
N GLY A 281 6.16 14.36 -12.11
CA GLY A 281 5.65 14.96 -10.86
C GLY A 281 4.20 15.46 -10.94
N ARG A 282 3.69 15.73 -12.14
CA ARG A 282 2.32 16.18 -12.42
C ARG A 282 1.72 15.39 -13.57
N GLY A 283 0.48 14.90 -13.40
CA GLY A 283 -0.25 14.22 -14.45
C GLY A 283 -0.68 15.17 -15.57
N LEU A 284 -0.94 14.62 -16.76
CA LEU A 284 -1.58 15.34 -17.86
C LEU A 284 -2.93 15.92 -17.41
N VAL A 285 -3.70 15.13 -16.66
CA VAL A 285 -4.77 15.55 -15.77
C VAL A 285 -4.17 15.75 -14.39
N ALA A 286 -4.14 17.01 -13.93
CA ALA A 286 -3.52 17.41 -12.67
C ALA A 286 -4.27 16.91 -11.41
N THR A 287 -5.47 16.35 -11.59
CA THR A 287 -6.32 15.73 -10.55
C THR A 287 -6.41 14.21 -10.76
N PRO A 288 -5.42 13.40 -10.30
CA PRO A 288 -5.22 12.01 -10.76
C PRO A 288 -6.31 11.01 -10.35
N SER A 289 -7.18 11.40 -9.42
CA SER A 289 -8.34 10.61 -8.97
C SER A 289 -9.68 11.31 -9.21
N ASN A 290 -9.69 12.38 -10.03
CA ASN A 290 -10.90 13.07 -10.44
C ASN A 290 -10.77 13.55 -11.91
N PHE A 291 -11.28 12.74 -12.82
CA PHE A 291 -11.41 12.98 -14.27
C PHE A 291 -12.81 13.51 -14.63
N GLY A 292 -13.69 13.64 -13.63
CA GLY A 292 -15.02 14.20 -13.80
C GLY A 292 -15.00 15.70 -14.10
N ARG A 293 -16.17 16.31 -14.26
CA ARG A 293 -16.35 17.73 -14.61
C ARG A 293 -15.77 18.69 -13.57
N SER A 294 -15.62 18.25 -12.33
CA SER A 294 -14.98 19.02 -11.25
C SER A 294 -13.46 18.87 -11.21
N GLY A 295 -12.91 17.93 -11.97
CA GLY A 295 -11.48 17.73 -12.17
C GLY A 295 -10.87 18.68 -13.18
N SER A 296 -9.54 18.66 -13.28
CA SER A 296 -8.82 19.39 -14.32
C SER A 296 -8.96 18.72 -15.69
N GLN A 297 -9.01 19.52 -16.76
CA GLN A 297 -8.89 19.00 -18.11
C GLN A 297 -7.44 18.56 -18.40
N PRO A 298 -7.24 17.58 -19.30
CA PRO A 298 -5.90 17.20 -19.72
C PRO A 298 -5.19 18.39 -20.38
N SER A 299 -3.96 18.67 -19.96
CA SER A 299 -3.10 19.68 -20.59
C SER A 299 -2.82 19.35 -22.06
N HIS A 300 -2.68 18.06 -22.38
CA HIS A 300 -2.43 17.56 -23.73
C HIS A 300 -3.41 16.41 -24.03
N PRO A 301 -4.65 16.70 -24.49
CA PRO A 301 -5.68 15.68 -24.71
C PRO A 301 -5.27 14.63 -25.74
N GLU A 302 -4.71 15.05 -26.88
CA GLU A 302 -4.27 14.14 -27.95
C GLU A 302 -3.16 13.19 -27.47
N LEU A 303 -2.21 13.68 -26.66
CA LEU A 303 -1.16 12.86 -26.07
C LEU A 303 -1.73 11.84 -25.08
N MET A 304 -2.69 12.24 -24.25
CA MET A 304 -3.34 11.33 -23.32
C MET A 304 -4.07 10.20 -24.06
N ASP A 305 -4.79 10.53 -25.13
CA ASP A 305 -5.50 9.55 -25.96
C ASP A 305 -4.54 8.61 -26.68
N PHE A 306 -3.44 9.14 -27.22
CA PHE A 306 -2.37 8.33 -27.80
C PHE A 306 -1.80 7.35 -26.79
N LEU A 307 -1.39 7.82 -25.60
CA LEU A 307 -0.82 6.94 -24.56
C LEU A 307 -1.82 5.89 -24.09
N ALA A 308 -3.10 6.25 -23.95
CA ALA A 308 -4.14 5.32 -23.54
C ALA A 308 -4.40 4.23 -24.60
N SER A 309 -4.36 4.57 -25.89
CA SER A 309 -4.44 3.59 -26.99
C SER A 309 -3.23 2.65 -26.98
N GLU A 310 -2.01 3.22 -26.95
CA GLU A 310 -0.77 2.44 -26.92
C GLU A 310 -0.72 1.50 -25.71
N PHE A 311 -1.31 1.89 -24.58
CA PHE A 311 -1.37 1.03 -23.40
C PHE A 311 -2.23 -0.20 -23.63
N ILE A 312 -3.36 -0.05 -24.30
CA ILE A 312 -4.23 -1.19 -24.68
C ILE A 312 -3.54 -2.03 -25.77
N ASP A 313 -3.03 -1.37 -26.82
CA ASP A 313 -2.42 -2.02 -28.00
C ASP A 313 -1.15 -2.81 -27.65
N SER A 314 -0.41 -2.38 -26.62
CA SER A 314 0.75 -3.10 -26.08
C SER A 314 0.39 -4.24 -25.11
N GLY A 315 -0.90 -4.60 -25.02
CA GLY A 315 -1.38 -5.66 -24.13
C GLY A 315 -1.33 -5.26 -22.65
N TRP A 316 -1.63 -3.99 -22.35
CA TRP A 316 -1.66 -3.45 -21.00
C TRP A 316 -0.32 -3.52 -20.25
N SER A 317 0.81 -3.52 -20.98
CA SER A 317 2.15 -3.53 -20.39
C SER A 317 2.53 -2.15 -19.85
N ILE A 318 2.74 -2.08 -18.53
CA ILE A 318 3.18 -0.85 -17.86
C ILE A 318 4.63 -0.53 -18.24
N LYS A 319 5.50 -1.54 -18.37
CA LYS A 319 6.89 -1.32 -18.77
C LYS A 319 7.04 -0.78 -20.19
N GLN A 320 6.15 -1.15 -21.11
CA GLN A 320 6.17 -0.58 -22.46
C GLN A 320 5.83 0.92 -22.43
N ILE A 321 4.83 1.34 -21.64
CA ILE A 321 4.51 2.76 -21.48
C ILE A 321 5.64 3.52 -20.77
N HIS A 322 6.27 2.93 -19.75
CA HIS A 322 7.47 3.51 -19.17
C HIS A 322 8.56 3.71 -20.23
N ARG A 323 8.87 2.69 -21.04
CA ARG A 323 9.88 2.79 -22.10
C ARG A 323 9.53 3.89 -23.11
N LEU A 324 8.28 3.96 -23.54
CA LEU A 324 7.81 4.98 -24.48
C LEU A 324 8.02 6.39 -23.93
N ILE A 325 7.66 6.63 -22.67
CA ILE A 325 7.86 7.93 -22.01
C ILE A 325 9.35 8.24 -21.85
N LEU A 326 10.14 7.31 -21.30
CA LEU A 326 11.55 7.52 -20.97
C LEU A 326 12.46 7.68 -22.21
N THR A 327 12.02 7.21 -23.36
CA THR A 327 12.72 7.38 -24.65
C THR A 327 12.22 8.57 -25.47
N SER A 328 11.21 9.29 -24.98
CA SER A 328 10.69 10.48 -25.65
C SER A 328 11.66 11.67 -25.56
N LYS A 329 11.62 12.55 -26.56
CA LYS A 329 12.38 13.81 -26.53
C LYS A 329 12.03 14.66 -25.31
N THR A 330 10.74 14.69 -24.93
CA THR A 330 10.22 15.48 -23.80
C THR A 330 10.84 15.03 -22.49
N TRP A 331 10.99 13.72 -22.26
CA TRP A 331 11.67 13.20 -21.07
C TRP A 331 13.15 13.57 -21.03
N GLN A 332 13.82 13.60 -22.19
CA GLN A 332 15.25 13.85 -22.32
C GLN A 332 15.63 15.33 -22.36
N LEU A 333 14.69 16.25 -22.14
CA LEU A 333 14.99 17.68 -22.03
C LEU A 333 15.81 17.97 -20.77
N SER A 334 16.68 18.97 -20.82
CA SER A 334 17.40 19.47 -19.63
C SER A 334 16.45 20.17 -18.66
N SER A 335 16.80 20.23 -17.37
CA SER A 335 16.15 21.12 -16.39
C SER A 335 16.66 22.57 -16.37
N THR A 336 17.41 22.99 -17.40
CA THR A 336 17.88 24.38 -17.52
C THR A 336 16.74 25.33 -17.84
N ASP A 337 16.68 26.45 -17.12
CA ASP A 337 15.68 27.48 -17.34
C ASP A 337 16.04 28.35 -18.56
N ASP A 338 15.02 28.69 -19.34
CA ASP A 338 15.10 29.69 -20.41
C ASP A 338 14.18 30.86 -20.08
N ALA A 339 14.71 32.09 -20.11
CA ALA A 339 13.97 33.27 -19.68
C ALA A 339 12.74 33.57 -20.55
N SER A 340 12.79 33.23 -21.85
CA SER A 340 11.68 33.48 -22.76
C SER A 340 10.54 32.48 -22.55
N ASN A 341 10.86 31.20 -22.37
CA ASN A 341 9.87 30.17 -22.07
C ASN A 341 9.29 30.35 -20.67
N MET A 342 10.11 30.70 -19.68
CA MET A 342 9.67 30.98 -18.31
C MET A 342 8.67 32.13 -18.24
N ALA A 343 8.79 33.14 -19.11
CA ALA A 343 7.83 34.24 -19.17
C ALA A 343 6.46 33.83 -19.75
N ILE A 344 6.43 32.80 -20.60
CA ILE A 344 5.21 32.31 -21.26
C ILE A 344 4.51 31.24 -20.41
N ASP A 345 5.27 30.27 -19.91
CA ASP A 345 4.78 29.13 -19.14
C ASP A 345 5.69 28.85 -17.93
N PRO A 346 5.59 29.68 -16.87
CA PRO A 346 6.39 29.50 -15.65
C PRO A 346 6.12 28.15 -14.96
N GLY A 347 4.92 27.60 -15.15
CA GLY A 347 4.50 26.34 -14.54
C GLY A 347 4.92 25.09 -15.32
N ASN A 348 5.66 25.25 -16.42
CA ASN A 348 6.10 24.19 -17.32
C ASN A 348 4.97 23.23 -17.76
N THR A 349 3.76 23.76 -17.90
CA THR A 349 2.59 22.97 -18.35
C THR A 349 2.76 22.47 -19.78
N LEU A 350 3.50 23.19 -20.62
CA LEU A 350 3.84 22.86 -22.00
C LEU A 350 5.10 21.99 -22.13
N LEU A 351 5.74 21.62 -21.01
CA LEU A 351 6.85 20.66 -20.95
C LEU A 351 8.05 21.09 -21.82
N TRP A 352 8.45 22.35 -21.73
CA TRP A 352 9.58 22.91 -22.49
C TRP A 352 10.95 22.63 -21.84
N ARG A 353 10.96 22.11 -20.61
CA ARG A 353 12.12 21.58 -19.88
C ARG A 353 11.71 20.41 -18.98
N HIS A 354 12.67 19.67 -18.45
CA HIS A 354 12.38 18.72 -17.36
C HIS A 354 12.25 19.47 -16.03
N ASP A 355 11.30 19.10 -15.18
CA ASP A 355 11.16 19.74 -13.86
C ASP A 355 12.05 19.04 -12.83
N ARG A 356 12.75 19.85 -12.03
CA ARG A 356 13.49 19.33 -10.89
C ARG A 356 12.53 18.72 -9.89
N ARG A 357 12.75 17.44 -9.56
CA ARG A 357 11.82 16.66 -8.73
C ARG A 357 12.47 16.27 -7.43
N ARG A 358 11.86 16.68 -6.31
CA ARG A 358 12.25 16.19 -4.99
C ARG A 358 11.92 14.71 -4.85
N LEU A 359 12.84 13.94 -4.29
CA LEU A 359 12.64 12.55 -3.90
C LEU A 359 11.56 12.47 -2.79
N SER A 360 10.77 11.39 -2.82
CA SER A 360 9.83 11.06 -1.74
C SER A 360 10.52 10.29 -0.62
N ALA A 361 9.83 10.07 0.51
CA ALA A 361 10.39 9.42 1.69
C ALA A 361 11.17 8.11 1.41
N GLU A 362 10.57 7.17 0.67
CA GLU A 362 11.15 5.85 0.41
C GLU A 362 12.43 5.95 -0.46
N PRO A 363 12.44 6.66 -1.62
CA PRO A 363 13.67 6.92 -2.35
C PRO A 363 14.74 7.67 -1.56
N ILE A 364 14.40 8.64 -0.72
CA ILE A 364 15.39 9.35 0.13
C ILE A 364 16.12 8.33 1.01
N ARG A 365 15.35 7.52 1.74
CA ARG A 365 15.90 6.52 2.65
C ARG A 365 16.69 5.44 1.91
N ASP A 366 16.15 4.94 0.80
CA ASP A 366 16.81 3.90 -0.01
C ASP A 366 18.10 4.44 -0.64
N ALA A 367 18.12 5.70 -1.08
CA ALA A 367 19.33 6.36 -1.57
C ALA A 367 20.39 6.47 -0.47
N MET A 368 20.02 6.87 0.74
CA MET A 368 20.93 6.95 1.90
C MET A 368 21.58 5.58 2.19
N LEU A 369 20.79 4.51 2.23
CA LEU A 369 21.29 3.15 2.43
C LEU A 369 22.14 2.66 1.24
N SER A 370 21.80 3.07 0.02
CA SER A 370 22.51 2.67 -1.19
C SER A 370 23.91 3.30 -1.24
N VAL A 371 24.03 4.60 -0.95
CA VAL A 371 25.32 5.29 -0.94
C VAL A 371 26.21 4.85 0.22
N SER A 372 25.63 4.56 1.39
CA SER A 372 26.38 3.96 2.51
C SER A 372 26.79 2.50 2.26
N GLY A 373 26.22 1.85 1.25
CA GLY A 373 26.53 0.45 0.91
C GLY A 373 25.83 -0.58 1.81
N THR A 374 24.79 -0.18 2.54
CA THR A 374 24.07 -1.05 3.48
C THR A 374 22.72 -1.52 2.97
N LEU A 375 22.22 -0.96 1.86
CA LEU A 375 20.92 -1.34 1.27
C LEU A 375 20.91 -2.82 0.87
N ASP A 376 20.02 -3.58 1.51
CA ASP A 376 19.73 -4.96 1.13
C ASP A 376 18.62 -4.99 0.07
N LEU A 377 18.95 -5.51 -1.11
CA LEU A 377 18.03 -5.65 -2.24
C LEU A 377 17.27 -6.97 -2.23
N THR A 378 17.59 -7.89 -1.32
CA THR A 378 16.84 -9.13 -1.16
C THR A 378 15.44 -8.86 -0.60
N ARG A 379 14.59 -9.88 -0.62
CA ARG A 379 13.26 -9.79 -0.01
C ARG A 379 13.37 -10.16 1.47
N PRO A 380 12.96 -9.30 2.42
CA PRO A 380 12.98 -9.66 3.82
C PRO A 380 11.94 -10.73 4.13
N GLY A 381 12.21 -11.51 5.19
CA GLY A 381 11.21 -12.38 5.80
C GLY A 381 10.09 -11.60 6.52
N PRO A 382 9.11 -12.32 7.11
CA PRO A 382 8.09 -11.71 7.93
C PRO A 382 8.68 -10.91 9.10
N HIS A 383 8.01 -9.82 9.48
CA HIS A 383 8.38 -9.08 10.68
C HIS A 383 8.23 -9.96 11.95
N PRO A 384 9.07 -9.74 12.98
CA PRO A 384 9.14 -10.60 14.16
C PRO A 384 7.99 -10.33 15.15
N PHE A 385 6.75 -10.58 14.73
CA PHE A 385 5.59 -10.47 15.60
C PHE A 385 5.58 -11.56 16.67
N ALA A 386 5.19 -11.20 17.89
CA ALA A 386 4.85 -12.18 18.90
C ALA A 386 3.71 -13.10 18.43
N PRO A 387 3.66 -14.38 18.85
CA PRO A 387 2.55 -15.27 18.55
C PRO A 387 1.21 -14.64 18.95
N MET A 388 0.16 -14.83 18.14
CA MET A 388 -1.13 -14.17 18.32
C MET A 388 -1.80 -14.46 19.68
N GLN A 389 -1.52 -15.63 20.26
CA GLN A 389 -1.99 -16.00 21.59
C GLN A 389 -1.46 -15.08 22.70
N ASP A 390 -0.28 -14.49 22.49
CA ASP A 390 0.41 -13.61 23.44
C ASP A 390 0.03 -12.13 23.26
N TRP A 391 -0.80 -11.81 22.26
CA TRP A 391 -1.23 -10.44 22.01
C TRP A 391 -2.11 -9.91 23.14
N LYS A 392 -1.68 -8.81 23.75
CA LYS A 392 -2.35 -8.10 24.85
C LYS A 392 -2.77 -6.67 24.46
N TYR A 393 -2.93 -6.43 23.16
CA TYR A 393 -3.27 -5.10 22.65
C TYR A 393 -4.69 -4.68 23.03
N THR A 394 -4.86 -3.39 23.34
CA THR A 394 -6.12 -2.78 23.75
C THR A 394 -6.19 -1.35 23.22
N GLN A 395 -7.37 -0.73 23.21
CA GLN A 395 -7.50 0.68 22.85
C GLN A 395 -6.59 1.62 23.67
N HIS A 396 -6.24 1.23 24.90
CA HIS A 396 -5.34 1.98 25.80
C HIS A 396 -3.91 1.43 25.83
N ASN A 397 -3.65 0.33 25.12
CA ASN A 397 -2.35 -0.34 24.99
C ASN A 397 -2.21 -0.84 23.55
N GLN A 398 -2.17 0.10 22.62
CA GLN A 398 -2.15 -0.19 21.18
C GLN A 398 -0.82 -0.84 20.78
N PHE A 399 -0.86 -1.65 19.73
CA PHE A 399 0.36 -2.12 19.09
C PHE A 399 1.17 -0.94 18.54
N LYS A 400 2.45 -0.88 18.91
CA LYS A 400 3.39 0.18 18.54
C LYS A 400 4.80 -0.38 18.46
N ASP A 401 5.15 -0.94 17.31
CA ASP A 401 6.53 -1.34 17.03
C ASP A 401 7.06 -0.59 15.80
N CYS A 402 8.39 -0.52 15.69
CA CYS A 402 9.11 -0.09 14.49
C CYS A 402 10.34 -0.99 14.38
N TYR A 403 10.36 -1.85 13.35
CA TYR A 403 11.45 -2.79 13.15
C TYR A 403 12.48 -2.17 12.22
N GLU A 404 13.70 -1.97 12.73
CA GLU A 404 14.83 -1.55 11.92
C GLU A 404 15.10 -2.58 10.81
N SER A 405 15.41 -2.08 9.61
CA SER A 405 15.67 -2.92 8.45
C SER A 405 16.53 -2.18 7.45
N THR A 406 17.56 -2.80 6.90
CA THR A 406 18.35 -2.22 5.81
C THR A 406 17.78 -2.53 4.43
N HIS A 407 16.63 -3.21 4.35
CA HIS A 407 15.95 -3.49 3.08
C HIS A 407 15.31 -2.23 2.50
N ARG A 408 14.94 -2.32 1.21
CA ARG A 408 14.15 -1.30 0.52
C ARG A 408 12.94 -0.86 1.35
N SER A 409 12.68 0.44 1.36
CA SER A 409 11.69 1.08 2.23
C SER A 409 10.25 0.62 1.97
N VAL A 410 9.98 0.05 0.79
CA VAL A 410 8.70 -0.61 0.47
C VAL A 410 8.38 -1.77 1.42
N TYR A 411 9.40 -2.40 2.03
CA TYR A 411 9.25 -3.50 2.97
C TYR A 411 9.16 -3.08 4.43
N LEU A 412 9.24 -1.78 4.74
CA LEU A 412 9.07 -1.30 6.10
C LEU A 412 7.67 -1.61 6.61
N MET A 413 7.58 -1.87 7.92
CA MET A 413 6.29 -2.10 8.55
C MET A 413 5.43 -0.84 8.47
N THR A 414 4.23 -0.98 7.91
CA THR A 414 3.23 0.08 7.85
C THR A 414 2.08 -0.24 8.81
N GLN A 415 1.66 0.77 9.57
CA GLN A 415 0.55 0.65 10.52
C GLN A 415 -0.43 1.80 10.30
N ARG A 416 -1.71 1.55 10.55
CA ARG A 416 -2.77 2.57 10.49
C ARG A 416 -2.77 3.48 11.71
N ILE A 417 -2.44 2.95 12.88
CA ILE A 417 -2.52 3.67 14.17
C ILE A 417 -1.31 4.60 14.34
N GLN A 418 -0.11 4.14 13.97
CA GLN A 418 1.12 4.89 14.11
C GLN A 418 1.93 4.84 12.81
N ARG A 419 2.17 6.00 12.20
CA ARG A 419 3.02 6.05 11.01
C ARG A 419 4.48 5.80 11.39
N HIS A 420 5.23 5.19 10.46
CA HIS A 420 6.67 5.04 10.60
C HIS A 420 7.34 6.41 10.80
N PRO A 421 8.21 6.63 11.80
CA PRO A 421 8.74 7.94 12.13
C PRO A 421 9.41 8.65 10.95
N PHE A 422 10.32 7.96 10.25
CA PHE A 422 10.96 8.50 9.05
C PHE A 422 9.97 8.84 7.94
N LEU A 423 9.10 7.90 7.55
CA LEU A 423 8.13 8.14 6.48
C LEU A 423 7.18 9.28 6.83
N ALA A 424 6.74 9.39 8.08
CA ALA A 424 5.88 10.49 8.55
C ALA A 424 6.59 11.85 8.43
N LEU A 425 7.88 11.91 8.74
CA LEU A 425 8.67 13.15 8.70
C LEU A 425 8.95 13.62 7.27
N PHE A 426 9.18 12.70 6.32
CA PHE A 426 9.54 12.98 4.94
C PHE A 426 8.37 12.87 3.95
N ASP A 427 7.16 13.20 4.41
CA ASP A 427 5.93 13.26 3.61
C ASP A 427 5.50 11.94 2.95
N GLY A 428 5.71 10.83 3.65
CA GLY A 428 5.16 9.52 3.28
C GLY A 428 3.63 9.50 3.28
N PRO A 429 3.01 8.58 2.52
CA PRO A 429 1.57 8.55 2.33
C PRO A 429 0.83 8.27 3.64
N ASP A 430 -0.41 8.75 3.74
CA ASP A 430 -1.31 8.37 4.85
C ASP A 430 -1.70 6.90 4.69
N THR A 431 -1.56 6.12 5.77
CA THR A 431 -1.92 4.71 5.81
C THR A 431 -3.43 4.47 6.03
N ASN A 432 -4.20 5.53 6.30
CA ASN A 432 -5.66 5.49 6.51
C ASN A 432 -6.49 6.03 5.34
N THR A 433 -5.86 6.63 4.33
CA THR A 433 -6.57 7.24 3.20
C THR A 433 -5.83 7.01 1.89
N THR A 434 -6.57 6.94 0.78
CA THR A 434 -5.98 6.88 -0.55
C THR A 434 -5.19 8.17 -0.86
N THR A 435 -3.95 8.03 -1.33
CA THR A 435 -3.05 9.16 -1.60
C THR A 435 -2.73 9.22 -3.09
N ALA A 436 -3.47 10.06 -3.83
CA ALA A 436 -3.30 10.21 -5.29
C ALA A 436 -2.10 11.09 -5.67
N LEU A 437 -1.79 12.08 -4.84
CA LEU A 437 -0.67 12.99 -4.98
C LEU A 437 -0.03 13.17 -3.61
N ARG A 438 1.30 13.03 -3.54
CA ARG A 438 2.05 13.23 -2.30
C ARG A 438 2.34 14.71 -2.13
N THR A 439 2.17 15.20 -0.91
CA THR A 439 2.66 16.53 -0.54
C THR A 439 4.18 16.49 -0.50
N THR A 440 4.83 17.55 -0.97
CA THR A 440 6.27 17.74 -0.82
C THR A 440 6.50 18.94 0.05
N SER A 441 7.12 18.75 1.21
CA SER A 441 7.45 19.83 2.12
C SER A 441 8.96 19.95 2.32
N THR A 442 9.42 21.15 2.67
CA THR A 442 10.78 21.41 3.13
C THR A 442 10.66 22.16 4.43
N VAL A 443 10.61 21.40 5.53
CA VAL A 443 10.33 21.92 6.87
C VAL A 443 11.53 21.72 7.78
N THR A 444 11.71 22.64 8.74
CA THR A 444 12.83 22.63 9.69
C THR A 444 13.05 21.29 10.39
N PRO A 445 12.01 20.54 10.82
CA PRO A 445 12.21 19.22 11.42
C PRO A 445 12.93 18.20 10.51
N GLN A 446 12.71 18.23 9.19
CA GLN A 446 13.44 17.34 8.26
C GLN A 446 14.93 17.68 8.25
N SER A 447 15.29 18.97 8.15
CA SER A 447 16.69 19.39 8.20
C SER A 447 17.35 19.06 9.54
N LEU A 448 16.66 19.26 10.66
CA LEU A 448 17.17 18.91 12.00
C LEU A 448 17.39 17.41 12.16
N TYR A 449 16.53 16.57 11.58
CA TYR A 449 16.72 15.13 11.56
C TYR A 449 17.99 14.74 10.81
N LEU A 450 18.23 15.34 9.63
CA LEU A 450 19.43 15.07 8.83
C LEU A 450 20.72 15.46 9.55
N MET A 451 20.68 16.54 10.33
CA MET A 451 21.84 17.02 11.09
C MET A 451 22.12 16.20 12.36
N ASN A 452 21.08 15.77 13.08
CA ASN A 452 21.23 15.35 14.48
C ASN A 452 20.75 13.92 14.80
N SER A 453 20.07 13.23 13.88
CA SER A 453 19.54 11.90 14.21
C SER A 453 20.66 10.86 14.39
N PRO A 454 20.52 9.94 15.35
CA PRO A 454 21.43 8.80 15.49
C PRO A 454 21.52 7.97 14.21
N GLU A 455 20.39 7.78 13.52
CA GLU A 455 20.30 7.02 12.29
C GLU A 455 21.15 7.64 11.17
N MET A 456 21.11 8.96 11.03
CA MET A 456 21.96 9.67 10.05
C MET A 456 23.43 9.62 10.42
N THR A 457 23.76 9.59 11.71
CA THR A 457 25.15 9.41 12.16
C THR A 457 25.68 8.04 11.75
N ILE A 458 24.89 6.99 11.91
CA ILE A 458 25.24 5.63 11.49
C ILE A 458 25.44 5.57 9.98
N ILE A 459 24.45 6.04 9.20
CA ILE A 459 24.52 6.05 7.72
C ILE A 459 25.74 6.82 7.21
N ALA A 460 26.04 7.99 7.79
CA ALA A 460 27.19 8.78 7.39
C ALA A 460 28.52 8.11 7.76
N SER A 461 28.58 7.41 8.91
CA SER A 461 29.76 6.63 9.32
C SER A 461 29.99 5.42 8.41
N ASP A 462 28.92 4.73 8.01
CA ASP A 462 29.00 3.61 7.07
C ASP A 462 29.46 4.09 5.68
N PHE A 463 28.93 5.24 5.23
CA PHE A 463 29.36 5.86 3.98
C PHE A 463 30.83 6.30 4.02
N ALA A 464 31.27 6.92 5.12
CA ALA A 464 32.67 7.25 5.34
C ALA A 464 33.57 6.01 5.29
N SER A 465 33.18 4.94 5.99
CA SER A 465 33.93 3.68 6.03
C SER A 465 34.07 3.06 4.63
N ARG A 466 33.00 3.10 3.84
CA ARG A 466 33.01 2.67 2.43
C ARG A 466 34.02 3.47 1.62
N LEU A 467 33.95 4.80 1.63
CA LEU A 467 34.86 5.67 0.87
C LEU A 467 36.32 5.45 1.27
N MET A 468 36.58 5.32 2.57
CA MET A 468 37.93 5.09 3.10
C MET A 468 38.50 3.73 2.70
N SER A 469 37.65 2.71 2.52
CA SER A 469 38.08 1.38 2.09
C SER A 469 38.43 1.29 0.60
N GLU A 470 37.90 2.20 -0.23
CA GLU A 470 38.03 2.13 -1.69
C GLU A 470 39.26 2.89 -2.23
N SER A 471 39.80 3.85 -1.50
CA SER A 471 41.00 4.63 -1.90
C SER A 471 41.70 5.21 -0.68
N ASP A 472 43.01 5.46 -0.75
CA ASP A 472 43.76 6.25 0.24
C ASP A 472 43.92 7.73 -0.17
N ASP A 473 43.63 8.06 -1.43
CA ASP A 473 43.70 9.44 -1.92
C ASP A 473 42.42 10.22 -1.59
N VAL A 474 42.56 11.33 -0.87
CA VAL A 474 41.47 12.21 -0.46
C VAL A 474 40.71 12.76 -1.68
N SER A 475 41.41 13.14 -2.75
CA SER A 475 40.76 13.71 -3.94
C SER A 475 39.90 12.65 -4.63
N ALA A 476 40.42 11.44 -4.82
CA ALA A 476 39.66 10.31 -5.35
C ALA A 476 38.46 9.93 -4.46
N ARG A 477 38.60 9.96 -3.11
CA ARG A 477 37.48 9.73 -2.19
C ARG A 477 36.38 10.77 -2.36
N ILE A 478 36.73 12.06 -2.46
CA ILE A 478 35.76 13.15 -2.70
C ILE A 478 35.07 12.94 -4.05
N GLU A 479 35.82 12.66 -5.12
CA GLU A 479 35.23 12.45 -6.44
C GLU A 479 34.25 11.27 -6.43
N ASN A 480 34.60 10.18 -5.76
CA ASN A 480 33.71 9.03 -5.61
C ASN A 480 32.46 9.37 -4.78
N ALA A 481 32.60 10.14 -3.70
CA ALA A 481 31.47 10.59 -2.90
C ALA A 481 30.44 11.36 -3.74
N TYR A 482 30.89 12.24 -4.64
CA TYR A 482 30.02 12.99 -5.56
C TYR A 482 29.36 12.08 -6.59
N ARG A 483 30.08 11.09 -7.13
CA ARG A 483 29.50 10.11 -8.07
C ARG A 483 28.41 9.28 -7.41
N LEU A 484 28.60 8.88 -6.15
CA LEU A 484 27.62 8.09 -5.41
C LEU A 484 26.42 8.93 -4.99
N CYS A 485 26.63 10.15 -4.46
CA CYS A 485 25.54 11.00 -3.97
C CYS A 485 24.77 11.71 -5.09
N PHE A 486 25.44 12.15 -6.15
CA PHE A 486 24.88 13.08 -7.15
C PHE A 486 24.94 12.56 -8.58
N ALA A 487 25.42 11.33 -8.81
CA ALA A 487 25.56 10.73 -10.14
C ALA A 487 26.38 11.56 -11.15
N ARG A 488 27.27 12.44 -10.67
CA ARG A 488 28.19 13.23 -11.49
C ARG A 488 29.58 13.31 -10.88
N ALA A 489 30.57 13.73 -11.67
CA ALA A 489 31.90 14.01 -11.15
C ALA A 489 31.90 15.30 -10.30
N ALA A 490 32.75 15.32 -9.27
CA ALA A 490 33.06 16.55 -8.55
C ALA A 490 33.82 17.52 -9.46
N THR A 491 33.50 18.80 -9.36
CA THR A 491 34.29 19.88 -9.98
C THR A 491 35.60 20.09 -9.20
N ARG A 492 36.58 20.74 -9.83
CA ARG A 492 37.87 21.04 -9.17
C ARG A 492 37.69 21.85 -7.89
N ASP A 493 36.81 22.83 -7.93
CA ASP A 493 36.48 23.72 -6.81
C ASP A 493 35.76 22.97 -5.67
N GLU A 494 34.93 21.97 -5.97
CA GLU A 494 34.35 21.08 -4.96
C GLU A 494 35.38 20.16 -4.30
N ILE A 495 36.35 19.64 -5.07
CA ILE A 495 37.47 18.83 -4.53
C ILE A 495 38.35 19.69 -3.61
N GLU A 496 38.70 20.91 -4.04
CA GLU A 496 39.49 21.85 -3.25
C GLU A 496 38.78 22.21 -1.94
N ARG A 497 37.50 22.59 -1.99
CA ARG A 497 36.69 22.88 -0.79
C ARG A 497 36.54 21.67 0.12
N GLY A 498 36.31 20.49 -0.43
CA GLY A 498 36.18 19.26 0.35
C GLY A 498 37.46 18.93 1.10
N THR A 499 38.61 19.08 0.44
CA THR A 499 39.94 18.86 1.04
C THR A 499 40.23 19.83 2.18
N VAL A 500 39.92 21.13 1.99
CA VAL A 500 40.05 22.14 3.04
C VAL A 500 39.12 21.83 4.21
N SER A 501 37.85 21.50 3.93
CA SER A 501 36.86 21.18 4.97
C SER A 501 37.27 19.98 5.82
N LEU A 502 37.80 18.92 5.19
CA LEU A 502 38.32 17.75 5.91
C LEU A 502 39.52 18.11 6.78
N SER A 503 40.42 18.97 6.31
CA SER A 503 41.58 19.44 7.08
C SER A 503 41.13 20.26 8.30
N ASP A 504 40.16 21.15 8.13
CA ASP A 504 39.60 21.96 9.22
C ASP A 504 38.87 21.09 10.26
N LEU A 505 38.12 20.07 9.82
CA LEU A 505 37.46 19.11 10.70
C LEU A 505 38.48 18.31 11.53
N LEU A 506 39.57 17.85 10.92
CA LEU A 506 40.65 17.15 11.63
C LEU A 506 41.25 18.02 12.73
N VAL A 507 41.55 19.29 12.43
CA VAL A 507 42.07 20.27 13.42
C VAL A 507 41.05 20.51 14.54
N ALA A 508 39.77 20.67 14.22
CA ALA A 508 38.73 20.86 15.23
C ALA A 508 38.63 19.65 16.18
N LEU A 509 38.75 18.44 15.66
CA LEU A 509 38.71 17.20 16.44
C LEU A 509 39.89 17.03 17.40
N GLU A 510 41.02 17.71 17.18
CA GLU A 510 42.15 17.70 18.12
C GLU A 510 41.79 18.27 19.50
N SER A 511 40.80 19.17 19.54
CA SER A 511 40.30 19.80 20.76
C SER A 511 39.18 19.03 21.47
N THR A 512 38.84 17.83 20.96
CA THR A 512 37.76 16.98 21.47
C THR A 512 38.32 15.70 22.12
N ASP A 513 37.45 14.96 22.81
CA ASP A 513 37.79 13.67 23.44
C ASP A 513 37.88 12.50 22.43
N VAL A 514 37.80 12.75 21.12
CA VAL A 514 37.89 11.71 20.08
C VAL A 514 39.33 11.18 19.98
N PRO A 515 39.56 9.85 20.11
CA PRO A 515 40.87 9.23 19.98
C PRO A 515 41.53 9.55 18.64
N THR A 516 42.85 9.75 18.63
CA THR A 516 43.60 10.12 17.41
C THR A 516 43.38 9.14 16.26
N GLU A 517 43.23 7.85 16.54
CA GLU A 517 42.98 6.79 15.54
C GLU A 517 41.59 6.89 14.88
N ASP A 518 40.61 7.51 15.54
CA ASP A 518 39.24 7.65 15.04
C ASP A 518 38.99 9.00 14.35
N ARG A 519 39.89 9.99 14.51
CA ARG A 519 39.67 11.37 14.02
C ARG A 519 39.44 11.45 12.52
N GLU A 520 40.17 10.65 11.73
CA GLU A 520 39.98 10.63 10.27
C GLU A 520 38.58 10.14 9.89
N ARG A 521 38.14 9.03 10.51
CA ARG A 521 36.80 8.48 10.28
C ARG A 521 35.72 9.46 10.72
N GLU A 522 35.89 10.15 11.83
CA GLU A 522 34.92 11.14 12.32
C GLU A 522 34.85 12.39 11.41
N ALA A 523 35.99 12.86 10.88
CA ALA A 523 36.03 13.94 9.90
C ALA A 523 35.29 13.55 8.61
N TRP A 524 35.53 12.34 8.09
CA TRP A 524 34.79 11.82 6.95
C TRP A 524 33.31 11.60 7.24
N THR A 525 32.95 11.13 8.45
CA THR A 525 31.55 10.99 8.87
C THR A 525 30.82 12.33 8.84
N SER A 526 31.47 13.39 9.33
CA SER A 526 30.94 14.75 9.29
C SER A 526 30.80 15.26 7.85
N TYR A 527 31.81 15.05 7.01
CA TYR A 527 31.76 15.44 5.59
C TYR A 527 30.66 14.71 4.81
N CYS A 528 30.55 13.39 4.98
CA CYS A 528 29.48 12.56 4.41
C CYS A 528 28.09 13.06 4.83
N ARG A 529 27.91 13.43 6.12
CA ARG A 529 26.64 13.97 6.60
C ARG A 529 26.26 15.26 5.88
N VAL A 530 27.21 16.13 5.58
CA VAL A 530 26.95 17.36 4.81
C VAL A 530 26.47 17.03 3.40
N LEU A 531 27.11 16.08 2.71
CA LEU A 531 26.69 15.66 1.37
C LEU A 531 25.27 15.06 1.39
N LEU A 532 25.00 14.15 2.32
CA LEU A 532 23.69 13.50 2.48
C LEU A 532 22.58 14.47 2.93
N SER A 533 22.94 15.65 3.45
CA SER A 533 21.99 16.69 3.86
C SER A 533 21.85 17.82 2.82
N SER A 534 22.59 17.75 1.71
CA SER A 534 22.60 18.78 0.68
C SER A 534 21.34 18.72 -0.19
N ASN A 535 20.91 19.85 -0.74
CA ASN A 535 19.75 19.87 -1.65
C ASN A 535 19.95 18.94 -2.86
N GLU A 536 21.16 18.88 -3.42
CA GLU A 536 21.46 18.05 -4.59
C GLU A 536 21.20 16.55 -4.33
N PHE A 537 21.32 16.09 -3.07
CA PHE A 537 20.98 14.71 -2.71
C PHE A 537 19.46 14.41 -2.77
N PHE A 538 18.62 15.43 -2.59
CA PHE A 538 17.16 15.27 -2.48
C PHE A 538 16.42 15.56 -3.78
N TYR A 539 17.06 16.14 -4.79
CA TYR A 539 16.41 16.58 -6.02
C TYR A 539 17.05 15.92 -7.24
N LEU A 540 16.21 15.41 -8.14
CA LEU A 540 16.62 14.94 -9.47
C LEU A 540 16.46 16.10 -10.46
N ASP A 541 17.45 16.32 -11.32
CA ASP A 541 17.52 17.40 -12.31
C ASP A 541 17.94 16.96 -13.72
#